data_AF-A0A2M9L0J0-F1
#
_entry.id   AF-A0A2M9L0J0-F1
#
_cell.length_a   1.000
_cell.length_b   1.000
_cell.length_c   1.000
_cell.angle_alpha   90.00
_cell.angle_beta   90.00
_cell.angle_gamma   90.00
#
_symmetry.space_group_name_H-M   'P 1'
#
loop_
_entity.id
_entity.type
_entity.pdbx_description
1 polymer ?
#
loop_
_entity_poly.entity_id
_entity_poly.type
_entity_poly.pdbx_seq_one_letter_code
_entity_poly.pdbx_strand_id
1 'polypeptide(L)'
;MDAPTTARSGPGAVRRRLTATVHVDPAGRVLLYRRTGSAPVHPGHYDVLSGAARQCLHPTARLASGFLVVRRLLTDRPPAPDPAEVDWCGFVPPAELLAGRYHPLVPGGLDVLRRLSAG
;
A
#
# COMPACT_ATOMS: atom_id res chain seq x y z
N MET A 1 26.09 -25.09 -28.03
CA MET A 1 25.85 -24.56 -26.68
C MET A 1 25.59 -23.08 -26.86
N ASP A 2 24.33 -22.72 -27.09
CA ASP A 2 23.96 -21.32 -27.37
C ASP A 2 23.98 -20.50 -26.08
N ALA A 3 24.56 -19.30 -26.18
CA ALA A 3 24.63 -18.34 -25.09
C ALA A 3 23.21 -17.94 -24.64
N PRO A 4 22.97 -17.71 -23.34
CA PRO A 4 21.66 -17.28 -22.86
C PRO A 4 21.30 -15.94 -23.53
N THR A 5 20.25 -15.96 -24.34
CA THR A 5 19.66 -14.74 -24.91
C THR A 5 19.24 -13.84 -23.76
N THR A 6 19.92 -12.71 -23.60
CA THR A 6 19.56 -11.68 -22.65
C THR A 6 18.19 -11.12 -23.04
N ALA A 7 17.18 -11.40 -22.22
CA ALA A 7 15.85 -10.86 -22.41
C ALA A 7 15.91 -9.32 -22.36
N ARG A 8 15.74 -8.67 -23.52
CA ARG A 8 15.66 -7.21 -23.60
C ARG A 8 14.42 -6.75 -22.82
N SER A 9 14.63 -5.90 -21.82
CA SER A 9 13.58 -5.31 -20.98
C SER A 9 12.72 -4.34 -21.80
N GLY A 10 11.70 -4.85 -22.48
CA GLY A 10 10.68 -4.04 -23.15
C GLY A 10 9.77 -3.28 -22.17
N PRO A 11 8.92 -2.36 -22.65
CA PRO A 11 7.98 -1.59 -21.83
C PRO A 11 6.89 -2.44 -21.16
N GLY A 12 6.75 -3.72 -21.53
CA GLY A 12 5.86 -4.69 -20.89
C GLY A 12 6.56 -5.71 -19.98
N ALA A 13 7.88 -5.60 -19.79
CA ALA A 13 8.59 -6.52 -18.90
C ALA A 13 8.21 -6.21 -17.45
N VAL A 14 7.80 -7.24 -16.70
CA VAL A 14 7.55 -7.13 -15.26
C VAL A 14 8.87 -6.77 -14.58
N ARG A 15 9.05 -5.49 -14.23
CA ARG A 15 10.33 -4.99 -13.72
C ARG A 15 10.51 -5.31 -12.24
N ARG A 16 9.41 -5.42 -11.48
CA ARG A 16 9.44 -5.65 -10.03
C ARG A 16 8.22 -6.46 -9.58
N ARG A 17 8.43 -7.28 -8.54
CA ARG A 17 7.35 -7.85 -7.73
C ARG A 17 7.29 -7.08 -6.42
N LEU A 18 6.12 -6.53 -6.12
CA LEU A 18 5.82 -5.85 -4.87
C LEU A 18 4.81 -6.67 -4.08
N THR A 19 5.01 -6.81 -2.78
CA THR A 19 4.03 -7.41 -1.87
C THR A 19 3.62 -6.37 -0.86
N ALA A 20 2.33 -6.05 -0.83
CA ALA A 20 1.71 -5.19 0.16
C ALA A 20 0.91 -6.03 1.14
N THR A 21 1.01 -5.74 2.43
CA THR A 21 0.13 -6.29 3.45
C THR A 21 -0.90 -5.24 3.83
N VAL A 22 -2.16 -5.63 3.87
CA VAL A 22 -3.27 -4.81 4.36
C VAL A 22 -3.94 -5.55 5.49
N HIS A 23 -4.09 -4.86 6.62
CA HIS A 23 -4.84 -5.39 7.75
C HIS A 23 -6.34 -5.16 7.50
N VAL A 24 -7.11 -6.21 7.72
CA VAL A 24 -8.58 -6.17 7.66
C VAL A 24 -9.14 -6.66 8.98
N ASP A 25 -10.23 -6.07 9.43
CA ASP A 25 -10.93 -6.58 10.61
C ASP A 25 -12.02 -7.60 10.23
N PRO A 26 -12.66 -8.27 11.21
CA PRO A 26 -13.74 -9.21 10.93
C PRO A 26 -14.97 -8.58 10.24
N ALA A 27 -15.13 -7.26 10.31
CA ALA A 27 -16.20 -6.54 9.61
C ALA A 27 -15.82 -6.15 8.17
N GLY A 28 -14.63 -6.54 7.69
CA GLY A 28 -14.13 -6.21 6.36
C GLY A 28 -13.63 -4.78 6.21
N ARG A 29 -13.47 -4.04 7.32
CA ARG A 29 -12.86 -2.71 7.34
C ARG A 29 -11.34 -2.83 7.21
N VAL A 30 -10.72 -1.85 6.58
CA VAL A 30 -9.27 -1.80 6.34
C VAL A 30 -8.62 -0.91 7.39
N LEU A 31 -7.47 -1.33 7.92
CA LEU A 31 -6.65 -0.49 8.78
C LEU A 31 -6.12 0.70 7.98
N LEU A 32 -6.47 1.90 8.42
CA LEU A 32 -5.95 3.15 7.93
C LEU A 32 -5.10 3.79 9.03
N TYR A 33 -3.98 4.38 8.66
CA TYR A 33 -3.21 5.21 9.58
C TYR A 33 -2.79 6.51 8.92
N ARG A 34 -2.67 7.57 9.71
CA ARG A 34 -2.10 8.86 9.29
C ARG A 34 -0.66 8.93 9.74
N ARG A 35 0.22 9.20 8.79
CA ARG A 35 1.65 9.38 9.05
C ARG A 35 1.84 10.70 9.81
N THR A 36 2.75 10.73 10.76
CA THR A 36 3.09 11.97 11.49
C THR A 36 3.50 13.08 10.52
N GLY A 37 3.32 14.33 10.94
CA GLY A 37 3.82 15.49 10.19
C GLY A 37 5.35 15.51 10.04
N SER A 38 6.07 14.79 10.91
CA SER A 38 7.53 14.62 10.88
C SER A 38 8.00 13.41 10.07
N ALA A 39 7.09 12.62 9.48
CA ALA A 39 7.49 11.44 8.73
C ALA A 39 8.38 11.83 7.52
N PRO A 40 9.51 11.13 7.28
CA PRO A 40 10.46 11.52 6.24
C PRO A 40 9.93 11.33 4.81
N VAL A 41 8.87 10.53 4.65
CA VAL A 41 8.21 10.24 3.38
C VAL A 41 6.71 10.37 3.59
N HIS A 42 6.03 11.09 2.69
CA HIS A 42 4.59 11.37 2.70
C HIS A 42 4.06 11.84 4.08
N PRO A 43 4.61 12.91 4.67
CA PRO A 43 4.13 13.42 5.96
C PRO A 43 2.64 13.79 5.89
N GLY A 44 1.90 13.48 6.96
CA GLY A 44 0.46 13.74 7.06
C GLY A 44 -0.44 12.90 6.13
N HIS A 45 0.13 12.04 5.27
CA HIS A 45 -0.66 11.20 4.37
C HIS A 45 -1.27 10.01 5.10
N TYR A 46 -2.45 9.63 4.63
CA TYR A 46 -3.08 8.38 5.00
C TYR A 46 -2.46 7.20 4.23
N ASP A 47 -2.31 6.06 4.90
CA ASP A 47 -1.70 4.86 4.34
C ASP A 47 -2.45 3.61 4.86
N VAL A 48 -2.55 2.60 4.00
CA VAL A 48 -3.23 1.32 4.25
C VAL A 48 -2.25 0.14 4.21
N LEU A 49 -0.98 0.40 3.91
CA LEU A 49 0.05 -0.62 3.70
C LEU A 49 0.90 -0.76 4.96
N SER A 50 1.07 -1.99 5.44
CA SER A 50 2.06 -2.32 6.46
C SER A 50 3.23 -3.09 5.86
N GLY A 51 4.45 -2.88 6.40
CA GLY A 51 5.67 -3.58 5.99
C GLY A 51 6.41 -3.01 4.77
N ALA A 52 7.21 -3.86 4.10
CA ALA A 52 8.24 -3.47 3.13
C ALA A 52 7.75 -2.66 1.90
N ALA A 53 6.45 -2.72 1.58
CA ALA A 53 5.87 -1.90 0.50
C ALA A 53 5.96 -0.38 0.76
N ARG A 54 6.08 0.05 2.03
CA ARG A 54 6.25 1.47 2.42
C ARG A 54 7.44 2.13 1.71
N GLN A 55 8.51 1.39 1.45
CA GLN A 55 9.73 1.90 0.81
C GLN A 55 9.60 2.01 -0.71
N CYS A 56 8.64 1.31 -1.33
CA CYS A 56 8.50 1.24 -2.78
C CYS A 56 7.63 2.35 -3.38
N LEU A 57 7.04 3.20 -2.54
CA LEU A 57 6.23 4.34 -2.95
C LEU A 57 7.04 5.63 -2.85
N HIS A 58 8.19 5.67 -3.54
CA HIS A 58 8.85 6.94 -3.84
C HIS A 58 7.80 7.88 -4.50
N PRO A 59 7.80 9.20 -4.24
CA PRO A 59 6.81 10.11 -4.81
C PRO A 59 6.69 10.06 -6.34
N THR A 60 7.72 9.56 -7.04
CA THR A 60 7.71 9.35 -8.51
C THR A 60 7.51 7.89 -8.94
N ALA A 61 7.44 6.94 -8.00
CA ALA A 61 7.22 5.53 -8.32
C ALA A 61 5.77 5.30 -8.74
N ARG A 62 5.54 5.18 -10.04
CA ARG A 62 4.31 4.58 -10.55
C ARG A 62 4.37 3.07 -10.28
N LEU A 63 3.32 2.51 -9.67
CA LEU A 63 3.09 1.05 -9.63
C LEU A 63 2.86 0.43 -11.03
N ALA A 64 2.97 1.22 -12.09
CA ALA A 64 2.61 0.90 -13.46
C ALA A 64 3.49 -0.17 -14.15
N SER A 65 4.53 -0.70 -13.49
CA SER A 65 5.41 -1.70 -14.11
C SER A 65 5.85 -2.78 -13.12
N GLY A 66 4.91 -3.63 -12.71
CA GLY A 66 5.20 -4.77 -11.83
C GLY A 66 3.98 -5.57 -11.38
N PHE A 67 4.22 -6.75 -10.79
CA PHE A 67 3.17 -7.49 -10.08
C PHE A 67 3.02 -6.95 -8.67
N LEU A 68 1.81 -6.53 -8.32
CA LEU A 68 1.44 -6.22 -6.94
C LEU A 68 0.65 -7.39 -6.36
N VAL A 69 1.24 -8.06 -5.38
CA VAL A 69 0.56 -9.05 -4.54
C VAL A 69 0.03 -8.33 -3.31
N VAL A 70 -1.28 -8.39 -3.09
CA VAL A 70 -1.90 -7.88 -1.86
C VAL A 70 -2.21 -9.04 -0.93
N ARG A 71 -1.62 -9.02 0.26
CA ARG A 71 -1.89 -9.97 1.34
C ARG A 71 -2.87 -9.35 2.32
N ARG A 72 -3.98 -10.04 2.58
CA ARG A 72 -4.91 -9.67 3.65
C ARG A 72 -4.47 -10.33 4.94
N LEU A 73 -4.35 -9.54 6.01
CA LEU A 73 -4.07 -10.03 7.35
C LEU A 73 -5.28 -9.69 8.24
N LEU A 74 -5.98 -10.71 8.73
CA LEU A 74 -7.10 -10.50 9.65
C LEU A 74 -6.56 -10.04 11.01
N THR A 75 -7.06 -8.92 11.53
CA THR A 75 -6.64 -8.32 12.80
C THR A 75 -7.86 -7.86 13.57
N ASP A 76 -7.98 -8.23 14.85
CA ASP A 76 -9.14 -7.92 15.69
C ASP A 76 -9.17 -6.45 16.14
N ARG A 77 -8.00 -5.82 16.31
CA ARG A 77 -7.84 -4.45 16.79
C ARG A 77 -6.73 -3.72 16.04
N PRO A 78 -6.80 -2.38 15.91
CA PRO A 78 -5.68 -1.62 15.38
C PRO A 78 -4.42 -1.91 16.20
N PRO A 79 -3.26 -2.10 15.57
CA PRO A 79 -2.00 -2.20 16.30
C PRO A 79 -1.77 -0.92 17.10
N ALA A 80 -0.88 -0.96 18.09
CA ALA A 80 -0.34 0.24 18.72
C ALA A 80 0.94 0.65 17.95
N PRO A 81 0.84 1.48 16.91
CA PRO A 81 2.02 1.90 16.15
C PRO A 81 2.91 2.82 17.00
N ASP A 82 4.17 2.95 16.60
CA ASP A 82 5.07 3.95 17.17
C ASP A 82 4.49 5.36 16.90
N PRO A 83 4.22 6.17 17.94
CA PRO A 83 3.70 7.52 17.77
C PRO A 83 4.63 8.47 17.01
N ALA A 84 5.93 8.15 16.89
CA ALA A 84 6.86 8.90 16.05
C ALA A 84 6.59 8.68 14.55
N GLU A 85 5.97 7.56 14.17
CA GLU A 85 5.62 7.22 12.78
C GLU A 85 4.16 7.52 12.43
N VAL A 86 3.25 7.32 13.39
CA VAL A 86 1.80 7.37 13.17
C VAL A 86 1.11 8.18 14.27
N ASP A 87 0.40 9.24 13.90
CA ASP A 87 -0.33 10.08 14.86
C ASP A 87 -1.83 9.76 14.96
N TRP A 88 -2.35 8.91 14.07
CA TRP A 88 -3.72 8.41 14.13
C TRP A 88 -3.84 7.07 13.41
N CYS A 89 -4.64 6.14 13.93
CA CYS A 89 -5.02 4.93 13.19
C CYS A 89 -6.41 4.43 13.57
N GLY A 90 -7.03 3.69 12.66
CA GLY A 90 -8.35 3.08 12.86
C GLY A 90 -8.79 2.21 11.69
N PHE A 91 -9.81 1.39 11.91
CA PHE A 91 -10.43 0.60 10.85
C PHE A 91 -11.53 1.40 10.17
N VAL A 92 -11.47 1.50 8.84
CA VAL A 92 -12.43 2.25 8.02
C VAL A 92 -13.00 1.38 6.89
N PRO A 93 -14.26 1.60 6.45
CA PRO A 93 -14.80 0.91 5.29
C PRO A 93 -14.01 1.23 4.01
N PRO A 94 -13.67 0.23 3.16
CA PRO A 94 -12.99 0.49 1.89
C PRO A 94 -13.72 1.49 0.99
N ALA A 95 -15.05 1.50 1.03
CA ALA A 95 -15.87 2.43 0.26
C ALA A 95 -15.61 3.90 0.63
N GLU A 96 -15.35 4.23 1.90
CA GLU A 96 -15.04 5.61 2.31
C GLU A 96 -13.69 6.08 1.75
N LEU A 97 -12.71 5.16 1.68
CA LEU A 97 -11.41 5.42 1.08
C LEU A 97 -11.52 5.64 -0.44
N LEU A 98 -12.29 4.79 -1.12
CA LEU A 98 -12.55 4.91 -2.56
C LEU A 98 -13.36 6.17 -2.90
N ALA A 99 -14.22 6.63 -1.99
CA ALA A 99 -14.96 7.89 -2.09
C ALA A 99 -14.10 9.13 -1.76
N GLY A 100 -12.84 8.96 -1.37
CA GLY A 100 -11.91 10.06 -1.12
C GLY A 100 -12.14 10.81 0.19
N ARG A 101 -12.83 10.22 1.19
CA ARG A 101 -13.04 10.86 2.50
C ARG A 101 -11.75 11.11 3.27
N TYR A 102 -10.72 10.30 3.01
CA TYR A 102 -9.41 10.43 3.62
C TYR A 102 -8.40 10.85 2.56
N HIS A 103 -7.85 12.05 2.69
CA HIS A 103 -6.89 12.62 1.77
C HIS A 103 -5.85 13.48 2.52
N PRO A 104 -4.60 13.57 2.02
CA PRO A 104 -4.07 12.81 0.88
C PRO A 104 -3.75 11.35 1.27
N LEU A 105 -3.96 10.40 0.34
CA LEU A 105 -3.49 9.02 0.48
C LEU A 105 -2.09 8.88 -0.10
N VAL A 106 -1.27 7.99 0.45
CA VAL A 106 0.00 7.63 -0.18
C VAL A 106 -0.22 7.13 -1.61
N PRO A 107 0.67 7.47 -2.56
CA PRO A 107 0.60 6.93 -3.92
C PRO A 107 0.47 5.41 -3.92
N GLY A 108 -0.39 4.86 -4.77
CA GLY A 108 -0.62 3.41 -4.84
C GLY A 108 -1.54 2.82 -3.76
N GLY A 109 -1.91 3.58 -2.72
CA GLY A 109 -2.90 3.14 -1.73
C GLY A 109 -4.26 2.80 -2.38
N LEU A 110 -4.74 3.65 -3.30
CA LEU A 110 -5.97 3.40 -4.07
C LEU A 110 -5.88 2.17 -4.97
N ASP A 111 -4.71 1.89 -5.55
CA ASP A 111 -4.53 0.72 -6.42
C ASP A 111 -4.51 -0.60 -5.64
N VAL A 112 -4.11 -0.55 -4.37
CA VAL A 112 -4.24 -1.68 -3.44
C VAL A 112 -5.69 -1.85 -3.04
N LEU A 113 -6.41 -0.77 -2.70
CA LEU A 113 -7.83 -0.82 -2.33
C LEU A 113 -8.70 -1.37 -3.47
N ARG A 114 -8.49 -0.92 -4.71
CA ARG A 114 -9.20 -1.45 -5.88
C ARG A 114 -8.97 -2.95 -6.07
N ARG A 115 -7.73 -3.43 -5.87
CA ARG A 115 -7.40 -4.86 -5.95
C ARG A 115 -8.01 -5.65 -4.79
N LEU A 116 -8.08 -5.06 -3.60
CA LEU A 116 -8.79 -5.66 -2.48
C LEU A 116 -10.28 -5.80 -2.78
N SER A 117 -10.92 -4.81 -3.39
CA SER A 117 -12.36 -4.88 -3.69
C SER A 117 -12.72 -5.77 -4.88
N ALA A 118 -11.75 -6.15 -5.72
CA ALA A 118 -11.96 -6.99 -6.90
C ALA A 118 -11.83 -8.51 -6.64
N GLY A 119 -11.49 -8.91 -5.41
CA GLY A 119 -11.48 -10.31 -4.94
C GLY A 119 -12.52 -10.50 -3.86
#